data_AF-A0A928Q638-F1
#
_entry.id   AF-A0A928Q638-F1
#
_cell.length_a   1.000
_cell.length_b   1.000
_cell.length_c   1.000
_cell.angle_alpha   90.00
_cell.angle_beta   90.00
_cell.angle_gamma   90.00
#
_symmetry.space_group_name_H-M   'P 1'
#
loop_
_entity.id
_entity.type
_entity.pdbx_description
1 polymer ?
#
loop_
_entity_poly.entity_id
_entity_poly.type
_entity_poly.pdbx_seq_one_letter_code
_entity_poly.pdbx_strand_id
1 'polypeptide(L)' 'MIADSGNDFVSTGEWIGTNKERIDFGKVIGQYVNQVTNETIDTTMGIIHYSKTGTHIVS' A
#
# COMPACT_ATOMS: atom_id res chain seq x y z
N MET A 1 14.90 -24.32 -9.34
CA MET A 1 14.55 -23.20 -10.23
C MET A 1 13.17 -23.50 -10.81
N ILE A 2 12.14 -22.79 -10.36
CA ILE A 2 10.87 -22.71 -11.10
C ILE A 2 10.50 -21.23 -11.08
N ALA A 3 10.73 -20.58 -12.22
CA ALA A 3 10.22 -19.25 -12.50
C ALA A 3 8.82 -19.47 -13.11
N ASP A 4 7.79 -19.07 -12.40
CA ASP A 4 6.45 -18.92 -12.96
C ASP A 4 6.32 -17.49 -13.50
N SER A 5 5.99 -17.39 -14.77
CA SER A 5 5.85 -16.16 -15.52
C SER A 5 4.49 -15.54 -15.25
N GLY A 6 4.47 -14.32 -14.69
CA GLY A 6 3.29 -13.46 -14.72
C GLY A 6 2.86 -12.95 -13.35
N ASN A 7 3.59 -11.96 -12.82
CA ASN A 7 2.97 -10.93 -12.00
C ASN A 7 3.85 -9.68 -12.05
N ASP A 8 3.50 -8.71 -12.88
CA ASP A 8 4.24 -7.44 -13.07
C ASP A 8 4.18 -6.50 -11.85
N PHE A 9 3.77 -7.01 -10.68
CA PHE A 9 3.79 -6.31 -9.41
C PHE A 9 4.23 -7.29 -8.32
N VAL A 10 5.54 -7.45 -8.15
CA VAL A 10 6.09 -8.04 -6.92
C VAL A 10 5.94 -6.98 -5.83
N SER A 11 4.70 -6.75 -5.40
CA SER A 11 4.39 -5.87 -4.29
C SER A 11 4.90 -6.56 -3.03
N THR A 12 6.06 -6.13 -2.53
CA THR A 12 6.64 -6.65 -1.27
C THR A 12 5.84 -6.07 -0.11
N GLY A 13 4.70 -6.69 0.17
CA GLY A 13 3.87 -6.37 1.32
C GLY A 13 4.57 -6.78 2.62
N GLU A 14 4.68 -5.86 3.57
CA GLU A 14 5.13 -6.14 4.93
C GLU A 14 3.91 -6.21 5.86
N TRP A 15 3.75 -7.33 6.55
CA TRP A 15 2.70 -7.48 7.55
C TRP A 15 3.04 -6.67 8.80
N ILE A 16 2.20 -5.67 9.10
CA ILE A 16 2.31 -4.85 10.30
C ILE A 16 1.29 -5.37 11.33
N GLY A 17 1.70 -6.41 12.06
CA GLY A 17 0.85 -7.08 13.04
C GLY A 17 -0.18 -8.02 12.41
N THR A 18 -1.29 -8.27 13.12
CA THR A 18 -2.19 -9.39 12.78
C THR A 18 -3.21 -9.09 11.68
N ASN A 19 -3.49 -7.81 11.40
CA ASN A 19 -4.60 -7.41 10.53
C ASN A 19 -4.26 -6.20 9.64
N LYS A 20 -2.98 -5.89 9.47
CA LYS A 20 -2.55 -4.79 8.61
C LYS A 20 -1.41 -5.25 7.73
N GLU A 21 -1.46 -4.83 6.47
CA GLU A 21 -0.38 -5.08 5.51
C GLU A 21 0.00 -3.75 4.86
N ARG A 22 1.29 -3.43 4.90
CA ARG A 22 1.85 -2.28 4.19
C ARG A 22 2.34 -2.75 2.84
N ILE A 23 1.81 -2.20 1.76
CA ILE A 23 2.08 -2.64 0.40
C ILE A 23 2.64 -1.47 -0.42
N ASP A 24 3.70 -1.74 -1.19
CA ASP A 24 4.08 -0.91 -2.33
C ASP A 24 3.30 -1.35 -3.56
N PHE A 25 2.48 -0.45 -4.08
CA PHE A 25 1.71 -0.71 -5.27
C PHE A 25 2.53 -0.50 -6.55
N GLY A 26 3.74 0.05 -6.46
CA GLY A 26 4.60 0.33 -7.62
C GLY A 26 4.03 1.41 -8.56
N LYS A 27 2.93 2.06 -8.17
CA LYS A 27 2.28 3.18 -8.86
C LYS A 27 1.66 4.12 -7.84
N VAL A 28 1.45 5.38 -8.24
CA VAL A 28 0.78 6.38 -7.39
C VAL A 28 -0.66 5.93 -7.14
N ILE A 29 -1.00 5.71 -5.87
CA ILE A 29 -2.35 5.30 -5.42
C ILE A 29 -3.11 6.43 -4.74
N GLY A 30 -2.43 7.50 -4.38
CA GLY A 30 -3.03 8.62 -3.67
C GLY A 30 -2.03 9.74 -3.47
N GLN A 31 -2.50 10.77 -2.80
CA GLN A 31 -1.75 11.98 -2.53
C GLN A 31 -1.89 12.31 -1.05
N TYR A 32 -0.77 12.36 -0.35
CA TYR A 32 -0.71 12.82 1.03
C TYR A 32 -0.45 14.33 1.04
N VAL A 33 -1.31 15.10 1.70
CA VAL A 33 -1.09 16.53 1.88
C VAL A 33 -0.29 16.73 3.16
N ASN A 34 0.94 17.23 3.02
CA ASN A 34 1.75 17.64 4.16
C ASN A 34 1.13 18.91 4.77
N GLN A 35 0.58 18.78 5.97
CA GLN A 35 -0.11 19.89 6.65
C GLN A 35 0.83 21.02 7.08
N VAL A 36 2.15 20.80 7.11
CA VAL A 36 3.15 21.82 7.48
C VAL A 36 3.52 22.68 6.28
N THR A 37 3.67 22.06 5.11
CA THR A 37 4.10 22.76 3.87
C THR A 37 2.96 23.04 2.90
N ASN A 38 1.77 22.48 3.13
CA ASN A 38 0.64 22.41 2.18
C ASN A 38 1.01 21.77 0.83
N GLU A 39 2.10 21.01 0.79
CA GLU A 39 2.53 20.31 -0.41
C GLU A 39 1.84 18.96 -0.51
N THR A 40 1.48 18.63 -1.74
CA THR A 40 0.88 17.34 -2.05
C THR A 40 1.97 16.39 -2.53
N ILE A 41 2.14 15.29 -1.80
CA ILE A 41 3.15 14.28 -2.06
C ILE A 41 2.46 13.03 -2.57
N ASP A 42 2.78 12.63 -3.79
CA ASP A 42 2.29 11.37 -4.36
C ASP A 42 2.77 10.19 -3.50
N THR A 43 1.87 9.27 -3.17
CA THR A 43 2.19 8.04 -2.43
C THR A 43 1.90 6.80 -3.27
N THR A 44 2.87 5.87 -3.27
CA THR A 44 2.73 4.50 -3.78
C THR A 44 2.53 3.49 -2.64
N MET A 45 2.68 3.96 -1.40
CA MET A 45 2.57 3.18 -0.18
C MET A 45 1.15 3.24 0.35
N GLY A 46 0.55 2.08 0.59
CA GLY A 46 -0.74 1.98 1.29
C GLY A 46 -0.69 0.96 2.42
N ILE A 47 -1.53 1.18 3.44
CA ILE A 47 -1.78 0.19 4.48
C ILE A 47 -3.19 -0.36 4.28
N ILE A 48 -3.29 -1.67 4.10
CA ILE A 48 -4.55 -2.38 4.05
C ILE A 48 -4.90 -2.81 5.47
N HIS A 49 -6.01 -2.30 5.99
CA HIS A 49 -6.60 -2.81 7.23
C HIS A 49 -7.63 -3.89 6.90
N TYR A 50 -7.33 -5.13 7.30
CA TYR A 50 -8.26 -6.24 7.23
C TYR A 50 -9.15 -6.22 8.47
N SER A 51 -10.45 -5.98 8.31
CA SER A 51 -11.42 -6.10 9.39
C SER A 51 -12.55 -7.05 9.01
N LYS A 52 -13.17 -7.72 9.99
CA LYS A 52 -14.31 -8.63 9.77
C LYS A 52 -15.52 -7.94 9.12
N THR A 53 -15.56 -6.61 9.18
CA THR A 53 -16.66 -5.76 8.68
C THR A 53 -16.35 -5.08 7.35
N GLY A 54 -15.17 -5.31 6.76
CA GLY A 54 -14.76 -4.72 5.48
C GLY A 54 -13.30 -4.25 5.47
N THR A 55 -12.75 -4.01 4.29
CA THR A 55 -11.38 -3.51 4.10
C THR A 55 -11.41 -2.00 3.99
N HIS A 56 -10.65 -1.29 4.84
CA HIS A 56 -10.49 0.15 4.77
C HIS A 56 -9.09 0.46 4.25
N ILE A 57 -9.00 1.15 3.11
CA ILE A 57 -7.72 1.66 2.59
C ILE A 57 -7.59 3.08 3.12
N VAL A 58 -6.59 3.32 3.96
CA VAL A 58 -6.25 4.67 4.45
C VAL A 58 -4.96 5.09 3.78
N SER A 59 -5.01 6.21 3.06
CA SER A 59 -3.88 6.91 2.43
C SER A 59 -3.29 7.96 3.36
#